data_AF-A0AAW1PL45-F1
#
_entry.id   AF-A0AAW1PL45-F1
#
_cell.length_a   1.000
_cell.length_b   1.000
_cell.length_c   1.000
_cell.angle_alpha   90.00
_cell.angle_beta   90.00
_cell.angle_gamma   90.00
#
_symmetry.space_group_name_H-M   'P 1'
#
loop_
_entity.id
_entity.type
_entity.pdbx_description
1 polymer ?
#
loop_
_entity_poly.entity_id
_entity_poly.type
_entity_poly.pdbx_seq_one_letter_code
_entity_poly.pdbx_strand_id
1 'polypeptide(L)'
;MSGAETVSSAVYPIPQNPSQVSEQALEAVKRALDDGITRQRLELLLPLTGATDLDDWPGGVRQQFKAVLPMVESILRRLKVLSKLQGALNAEIWDQGDAVGAWGSDKLAAVVFLTPETIPKMRALAEGKSLVLMINPQWQPGQLISDFGFGRRKRNAEEFVSAFQDTYFLKQFRIFGDNVRLLRAYPGDWQVHLVDAKGRSTCIATQATRPSYKELEQLLKAQANSNSNKSWVERLQSEFAFNRDSLRRPP
;
A
#
# COMPACT_ATOMS: atom_id res chain seq x y z
N MET A 1 -15.16 10.71 -35.32
CA MET A 1 -14.44 9.57 -34.74
C MET A 1 -13.20 10.12 -34.07
N SER A 2 -13.25 10.31 -32.75
CA SER A 2 -12.16 10.89 -31.95
C SER A 2 -11.30 9.74 -31.44
N GLY A 3 -10.09 9.60 -31.99
CA GLY A 3 -9.10 8.66 -31.47
C GLY A 3 -8.70 9.09 -30.06
N ALA A 4 -8.95 8.22 -29.08
CA ALA A 4 -8.38 8.38 -27.76
C ALA A 4 -6.88 8.08 -27.88
N GLU A 5 -6.05 9.13 -27.84
CA GLU A 5 -4.62 8.99 -27.62
C GLU A 5 -4.41 8.22 -26.32
N THR A 6 -3.90 7.00 -26.43
CA THR A 6 -3.52 6.19 -25.28
C THR A 6 -2.27 6.83 -24.70
N VAL A 7 -2.44 7.79 -23.78
CA VAL A 7 -1.31 8.36 -23.03
C VAL A 7 -0.66 7.18 -22.30
N SER A 8 0.53 6.79 -22.75
CA SER A 8 1.33 5.75 -22.08
C SER A 8 1.55 6.19 -20.64
N SER A 9 0.85 5.58 -19.68
CA SER A 9 1.05 5.91 -18.27
C SER A 9 2.51 5.63 -17.90
N ALA A 10 3.14 6.52 -17.14
CA ALA A 10 4.51 6.33 -16.70
C ALA A 10 4.62 5.05 -15.86
N VAL A 11 5.47 4.10 -16.30
CA VAL A 11 5.79 2.90 -15.53
C VAL A 11 6.77 3.29 -14.42
N TYR A 12 6.46 2.97 -13.17
CA TYR A 12 7.30 3.27 -12.03
C TYR A 12 8.11 2.02 -11.63
N PRO A 13 9.39 2.18 -11.27
CA PRO A 13 10.17 1.06 -10.77
C PRO A 13 9.62 0.59 -9.43
N ILE A 14 9.64 -0.72 -9.22
CA ILE A 14 9.26 -1.31 -7.95
C ILE A 14 10.36 -1.03 -6.90
N PRO A 15 10.01 -0.42 -5.76
CA PRO A 15 10.92 -0.27 -4.63
C PRO A 15 11.44 -1.62 -4.12
N GLN A 16 12.72 -1.69 -3.78
CA GLN A 16 13.40 -2.90 -3.32
C GLN A 16 13.60 -2.92 -1.80
N ASN A 17 13.41 -1.79 -1.12
CA ASN A 17 13.60 -1.67 0.32
C ASN A 17 12.69 -0.58 0.92
N PRO A 18 12.52 -0.56 2.25
CA PRO A 18 11.65 0.40 2.95
C PRO A 18 11.95 1.87 2.65
N SER A 19 13.24 2.23 2.50
CA SER A 19 13.61 3.61 2.22
C SER A 19 13.13 4.06 0.85
N GLN A 20 13.26 3.20 -0.17
CA GLN A 20 12.74 3.47 -1.51
C GLN A 20 11.22 3.52 -1.53
N VAL A 21 10.53 2.69 -0.73
CA VAL A 21 9.06 2.76 -0.58
C VAL A 21 8.66 4.12 0.00
N SER A 22 9.30 4.56 1.08
CA SER A 22 9.04 5.88 1.68
C SER A 22 9.30 7.03 0.72
N GLU A 23 10.38 6.95 -0.06
CA GLU A 23 10.72 8.00 -1.03
C GLU A 23 9.71 8.07 -2.17
N GLN A 24 9.36 6.93 -2.76
CA GLN A 24 8.37 6.89 -3.84
C GLN A 24 6.97 7.32 -3.35
N ALA A 25 6.57 6.90 -2.15
CA ALA A 25 5.32 7.33 -1.53
C ALA A 25 5.31 8.84 -1.27
N LEU A 26 6.40 9.42 -0.77
CA LEU A 26 6.50 10.86 -0.55
C LEU A 26 6.33 11.64 -1.87
N GLU A 27 7.03 11.24 -2.93
CA GLU A 27 6.95 11.96 -4.20
C GLU A 27 5.55 11.85 -4.82
N ALA A 28 4.87 10.71 -4.64
CA ALA A 28 3.45 10.58 -5.00
C ALA A 28 2.56 11.53 -4.18
N VAL A 29 2.77 11.62 -2.86
CA VAL A 29 2.03 12.52 -1.97
C VAL A 29 2.21 13.98 -2.36
N LYS A 30 3.44 14.40 -2.66
CA LYS A 30 3.76 15.77 -3.07
C LYS A 30 3.04 16.15 -4.36
N ARG A 31 3.15 15.30 -5.40
CA ARG A 31 2.47 15.53 -6.68
C ARG A 31 0.96 15.63 -6.50
N ALA A 32 0.37 14.70 -5.73
CA ALA A 32 -1.06 14.74 -5.44
C ALA A 32 -1.47 16.00 -4.66
N LEU A 33 -0.65 16.45 -3.71
CA LEU A 33 -0.90 17.68 -2.96
C LEU A 33 -0.74 18.95 -3.82
N ASP A 34 0.19 18.96 -4.77
CA ASP A 34 0.34 20.04 -5.75
C ASP A 34 -0.89 20.15 -6.65
N ASP A 35 -1.51 19.00 -6.98
CA ASP A 35 -2.76 18.91 -7.73
C ASP A 35 -4.03 19.10 -6.87
N GLY A 36 -3.87 19.52 -5.60
CA GLY A 36 -4.98 19.87 -4.70
C GLY A 36 -5.65 18.69 -3.99
N ILE A 37 -5.10 17.48 -4.09
CA ILE A 37 -5.61 16.29 -3.38
C ILE A 37 -5.13 16.35 -1.93
N THR A 38 -6.03 16.73 -1.02
CA THR A 38 -5.71 16.94 0.40
C THR A 38 -6.02 15.75 1.32
N ARG A 39 -6.77 14.76 0.83
CA ARG A 39 -7.11 13.52 1.56
C ARG A 39 -6.54 12.33 0.80
N GLN A 40 -5.45 11.79 1.31
CA GLN A 40 -4.64 10.82 0.59
C GLN A 40 -4.51 9.51 1.37
N ARG A 41 -4.71 8.38 0.69
CA ARG A 41 -4.46 7.05 1.23
C ARG A 41 -3.13 6.50 0.70
N LEU A 42 -2.36 5.93 1.62
CA LEU A 42 -1.11 5.24 1.36
C LEU A 42 -1.21 3.79 1.83
N GLU A 43 -0.86 2.83 0.97
CA GLU A 43 -0.57 1.46 1.37
C GLU A 43 0.92 1.22 1.19
N LEU A 44 1.67 1.12 2.28
CA LEU A 44 3.10 0.88 2.25
C LEU A 44 3.38 -0.62 2.37
N LEU A 45 4.19 -1.17 1.46
CA LEU A 45 4.69 -2.53 1.58
C LEU A 45 5.68 -2.59 2.75
N LEU A 46 5.30 -3.33 3.79
CA LEU A 46 6.12 -3.51 4.97
C LEU A 46 7.25 -4.53 4.68
N PRO A 47 8.46 -4.33 5.22
CA PRO A 47 9.56 -5.28 5.05
C PRO A 47 9.30 -6.56 5.83
N LEU A 48 9.22 -7.72 5.17
CA LEU A 48 9.02 -8.99 5.86
C LEU A 48 10.12 -9.22 6.91
N THR A 49 9.70 -9.34 8.18
CA THR A 49 10.58 -9.70 9.29
C THR A 49 10.50 -11.22 9.52
N GLY A 50 11.21 -11.99 8.70
CA GLY A 50 11.30 -13.45 8.86
C GLY A 50 11.10 -14.25 7.57
N ALA A 51 11.31 -15.57 7.67
CA ALA A 51 11.18 -16.53 6.57
C ALA A 51 9.75 -17.11 6.54
N THR A 52 8.76 -16.31 6.16
CA THR A 52 7.37 -16.78 5.98
C THR A 52 6.87 -16.53 4.57
N ASP A 53 5.84 -17.28 4.19
CA ASP A 53 5.17 -17.13 2.91
C ASP A 53 4.64 -15.71 2.70
N LEU A 54 4.81 -15.24 1.47
CA LEU A 54 4.81 -13.81 1.09
C LEU A 54 3.46 -13.09 1.18
N ASP A 55 2.40 -13.79 1.59
CA ASP A 55 1.03 -13.27 1.71
C ASP A 55 0.60 -12.97 3.16
N ASP A 56 1.21 -13.64 4.15
CA ASP A 56 0.88 -13.46 5.55
C ASP A 56 2.06 -12.79 6.27
N TRP A 57 1.84 -11.56 6.72
CA TRP A 57 2.84 -10.88 7.54
C TRP A 57 3.11 -11.75 8.79
N PRO A 58 4.38 -12.12 9.09
CA PRO A 58 4.74 -13.13 10.09
C PRO A 58 4.42 -12.79 11.57
N GLY A 59 3.73 -11.68 11.81
CA GLY A 59 3.67 -11.03 13.10
C GLY A 59 2.33 -10.38 13.43
N GLY A 60 2.13 -10.06 14.71
CA GLY A 60 0.98 -9.26 15.13
C GLY A 60 1.08 -7.80 14.67
N VAL A 61 -0.03 -7.07 14.76
CA VAL A 61 -0.15 -5.65 14.38
C VAL A 61 0.91 -4.75 15.04
N ARG A 62 1.34 -5.05 16.27
CA ARG A 62 2.43 -4.33 16.95
C ARG A 62 3.79 -4.48 16.26
N GLN A 63 4.07 -5.63 15.66
CA GLN A 63 5.32 -5.84 14.90
C GLN A 63 5.23 -5.13 13.54
N GLN A 64 4.06 -5.16 12.89
CA GLN A 64 3.80 -4.35 11.70
C GLN A 64 4.01 -2.85 11.99
N PHE A 65 3.53 -2.37 13.14
CA PHE A 65 3.67 -0.97 13.54
C PHE A 65 5.15 -0.57 13.70
N LYS A 66 5.95 -1.43 14.34
CA LYS A 66 7.40 -1.22 14.44
C LYS A 66 8.09 -1.17 13.07
N ALA A 67 7.61 -1.95 12.09
CA ALA A 67 8.16 -1.98 10.74
C ALA A 67 7.77 -0.76 9.90
N VAL A 68 6.53 -0.27 10.02
CA VAL A 68 6.02 0.88 9.26
C VAL A 68 6.48 2.21 9.83
N LEU A 69 6.73 2.28 11.14
CA LEU A 69 7.03 3.54 11.84
C LEU A 69 8.22 4.31 11.24
N PRO A 70 9.40 3.71 10.97
CA PRO A 70 10.52 4.42 10.33
C PRO A 70 10.16 4.99 8.95
N MET A 71 9.33 4.26 8.21
CA MET A 71 8.90 4.67 6.87
C MET A 71 7.99 5.90 6.93
N VAL A 72 7.06 5.90 7.88
CA VAL A 72 6.12 7.01 8.13
C VAL A 72 6.87 8.23 8.66
N GLU A 73 7.76 8.06 9.62
CA GLU A 73 8.58 9.17 10.13
C GLU A 73 9.42 9.82 9.03
N SER A 74 10.01 9.02 8.14
CA SER A 74 10.78 9.53 6.99
C SER A 74 9.91 10.40 6.07
N ILE A 75 8.69 9.94 5.75
CA ILE A 75 7.72 10.70 4.95
C ILE A 75 7.34 12.00 5.67
N LEU A 76 6.90 11.92 6.93
CA LEU A 76 6.39 13.06 7.70
C LEU A 76 7.46 14.13 7.95
N ARG A 77 8.71 13.72 8.23
CA ARG A 77 9.85 14.65 8.40
C ARG A 77 10.12 15.46 7.13
N ARG A 78 9.93 14.85 5.95
CA ARG A 78 10.11 15.53 4.65
C ARG A 78 8.88 16.34 4.24
N LEU A 79 7.68 15.97 4.69
CA LEU A 79 6.47 16.76 4.45
C LEU A 79 6.43 18.03 5.29
N LYS A 80 6.78 17.96 6.58
CA LYS A 80 6.69 19.11 7.51
C LYS A 80 7.67 20.26 7.19
N VAL A 81 8.63 20.06 6.28
CA VAL A 81 9.54 21.12 5.83
C VAL A 81 9.00 21.87 4.61
N LEU A 82 7.98 21.33 3.94
CA LEU A 82 7.30 22.02 2.84
C LEU A 82 6.58 23.24 3.40
N SER A 83 6.73 24.40 2.75
CA SER A 83 6.15 25.69 3.19
C SER A 83 4.67 25.61 3.55
N LYS A 84 3.88 24.84 2.78
CA LYS A 84 2.44 24.62 2.99
C LYS A 84 2.07 23.70 4.16
N LEU A 85 3.02 22.95 4.73
CA LEU A 85 2.79 21.96 5.79
C LEU A 85 3.69 22.17 7.02
N GLN A 86 4.33 23.34 7.16
CA GLN A 86 5.23 23.60 8.29
C GLN A 86 4.49 23.55 9.63
N GLY A 87 5.17 23.00 10.64
CA GLY A 87 4.64 22.90 12.00
C GLY A 87 5.31 21.79 12.81
N ALA A 88 5.18 21.90 14.14
CA ALA A 88 5.55 20.81 15.03
C ALA A 88 4.53 19.66 14.89
N LEU A 89 5.03 18.44 14.75
CA LEU A 89 4.20 17.24 14.72
C LEU A 89 4.15 16.62 16.11
N ASN A 90 2.96 16.56 16.67
CA ASN A 90 2.67 15.82 17.89
C ASN A 90 2.31 14.39 17.51
N ALA A 91 2.96 13.41 18.14
CA ALA A 91 2.68 12.00 17.94
C ALA A 91 1.88 11.45 19.12
N GLU A 92 0.89 10.60 18.85
CA GLU A 92 0.04 9.96 19.85
C GLU A 92 -0.26 8.52 19.43
N ILE A 93 -0.40 7.61 20.40
CA ILE A 93 -0.97 6.28 20.16
C ILE A 93 -2.42 6.31 20.63
N TRP A 94 -3.35 6.20 19.68
CA TRP A 94 -4.80 6.21 19.97
C TRP A 94 -5.34 4.88 20.46
N ASP A 95 -4.69 3.78 20.06
CA ASP A 95 -5.00 2.43 20.49
C ASP A 95 -3.73 1.57 20.56
N GLN A 96 -3.45 1.01 21.73
CA GLN A 96 -2.27 0.15 21.98
C GLN A 96 -2.49 -1.32 21.59
N GLY A 97 -3.74 -1.77 21.54
CA GLY A 97 -4.12 -3.11 21.10
C GLY A 97 -3.95 -3.23 19.59
N ASP A 98 -4.54 -2.28 18.88
CA ASP A 98 -4.54 -2.24 17.40
C ASP A 98 -3.38 -1.43 16.81
N ALA A 99 -2.51 -0.89 17.67
CA ALA A 99 -1.33 -0.09 17.28
C ALA A 99 -1.66 1.08 16.34
N VAL A 100 -2.70 1.84 16.68
CA VAL A 100 -3.13 3.02 15.92
C VAL A 100 -2.27 4.22 16.33
N GLY A 101 -1.38 4.63 15.43
CA GLY A 101 -0.52 5.81 15.61
C GLY A 101 -1.07 7.01 14.86
N ALA A 102 -1.05 8.19 15.48
CA ALA A 102 -1.49 9.44 14.90
C ALA A 102 -0.42 10.53 15.04
N TRP A 103 -0.32 11.38 14.01
CA TRP A 103 0.52 12.57 13.99
C TRP A 103 -0.31 13.77 13.58
N GLY A 104 -0.16 14.87 14.30
CA GLY A 104 -0.92 16.09 14.07
C GLY A 104 -0.07 17.36 14.20
N SER A 105 -0.32 18.30 13.30
CA SER A 105 0.10 19.70 13.37
C SER A 105 -1.07 20.58 12.90
N ASP A 106 -0.90 21.89 12.81
CA ASP A 106 -1.95 22.78 12.28
C ASP A 106 -2.34 22.49 10.83
N LYS A 107 -1.41 21.98 10.01
CA LYS A 107 -1.59 21.80 8.56
C LYS A 107 -1.59 20.35 8.10
N LEU A 108 -0.97 19.44 8.84
CA LEU A 108 -0.78 18.04 8.48
C LEU A 108 -1.36 17.13 9.56
N ALA A 109 -2.15 16.15 9.14
CA ALA A 109 -2.56 15.01 9.94
C ALA A 109 -2.18 13.70 9.24
N ALA A 110 -1.75 12.70 10.00
CA ALA A 110 -1.49 11.36 9.49
C ALA A 110 -1.92 10.31 10.52
N VAL A 111 -2.59 9.25 10.07
CA VAL A 111 -2.98 8.13 10.92
C VAL A 111 -2.55 6.83 10.26
N VAL A 112 -1.82 6.02 11.02
CA VAL A 112 -1.37 4.68 10.64
C VAL A 112 -2.31 3.66 11.27
N PHE A 113 -2.67 2.63 10.52
CA PHE A 113 -3.45 1.48 11.01
C PHE A 113 -4.83 1.87 11.53
N LEU A 114 -5.43 2.90 10.95
CA LEU A 114 -6.77 3.37 11.28
C LEU A 114 -7.77 2.19 11.32
N THR A 115 -8.60 2.20 12.35
CA THR A 115 -9.67 1.22 12.61
C THR A 115 -11.04 1.90 12.58
N PRO A 116 -12.15 1.17 12.41
CA PRO A 116 -13.51 1.72 12.52
C PRO A 116 -13.73 2.58 13.78
N GLU A 117 -13.21 2.14 14.92
CA GLU A 117 -13.36 2.73 16.24
C GLU A 117 -12.64 4.08 16.34
N THR A 118 -11.56 4.25 15.57
CA THR A 118 -10.73 5.46 15.57
C THR A 118 -11.07 6.44 14.45
N ILE A 119 -12.01 6.12 13.55
CA ILE A 119 -12.52 7.04 12.51
C ILE A 119 -13.03 8.37 13.08
N PRO A 120 -13.81 8.42 14.19
CA PRO A 120 -14.26 9.70 14.75
C PRO A 120 -13.09 10.59 15.20
N LYS A 121 -12.04 10.00 15.79
CA LYS A 121 -10.82 10.74 16.18
C LYS A 121 -10.09 11.29 14.95
N MET A 122 -9.95 10.48 13.89
CA MET A 122 -9.36 10.96 12.65
C MET A 122 -10.15 12.10 12.03
N ARG A 123 -11.49 12.03 12.06
CA ARG A 123 -12.33 13.11 11.52
C ARG A 123 -12.07 14.43 12.23
N ALA A 124 -12.05 14.42 13.56
CA ALA A 124 -11.73 15.61 14.35
C ALA A 124 -10.31 16.11 14.06
N LEU A 125 -9.31 15.21 13.99
CA LEU A 125 -7.93 15.57 13.66
C LEU A 125 -7.80 16.16 12.24
N ALA A 126 -8.64 15.73 11.30
CA ALA A 126 -8.63 16.16 9.91
C ALA A 126 -9.24 17.55 9.68
N GLU A 127 -9.93 18.14 10.66
CA GLU A 127 -10.58 19.44 10.52
C GLU A 127 -9.54 20.56 10.29
N GLY A 128 -9.77 21.37 9.25
CA GLY A 128 -8.92 22.51 8.90
C GLY A 128 -7.52 22.14 8.37
N LYS A 129 -7.20 20.86 8.19
CA LYS A 129 -5.87 20.43 7.72
C LYS A 129 -5.72 20.59 6.21
N SER A 130 -4.52 20.98 5.79
CA SER A 130 -4.14 21.10 4.38
C SER A 130 -3.78 19.74 3.76
N LEU A 131 -3.31 18.79 4.56
CA LEU A 131 -3.07 17.41 4.14
C LEU A 131 -3.48 16.45 5.26
N VAL A 132 -4.23 15.41 4.89
CA VAL A 132 -4.61 14.31 5.77
C VAL A 132 -4.21 13.01 5.10
N LEU A 133 -3.35 12.25 5.79
CA LEU A 133 -2.86 10.94 5.34
C LEU A 133 -3.54 9.80 6.11
N MET A 134 -4.06 8.83 5.39
CA MET A 134 -4.50 7.53 5.90
C MET A 134 -3.50 6.47 5.44
N ILE A 135 -2.80 5.84 6.36
CA ILE A 135 -1.66 4.96 6.05
C ILE A 135 -1.97 3.54 6.53
N ASN A 136 -1.96 2.57 5.61
CA ASN A 136 -2.22 1.15 5.85
C ASN A 136 -3.44 0.91 6.77
N PRO A 137 -4.65 1.38 6.43
CA PRO A 137 -5.83 1.17 7.27
C PRO A 137 -6.12 -0.34 7.46
N GLN A 138 -6.69 -0.74 8.61
CA GLN A 138 -6.83 -2.14 9.00
C GLN A 138 -8.05 -2.88 8.41
N TRP A 139 -8.77 -2.29 7.46
CA TRP A 139 -9.92 -2.93 6.81
C TRP A 139 -9.63 -3.32 5.36
N GLN A 140 -10.30 -4.37 4.87
CA GLN A 140 -10.26 -4.72 3.45
C GLN A 140 -11.33 -3.94 2.65
N PRO A 141 -11.03 -3.48 1.43
CA PRO A 141 -12.05 -2.98 0.50
C PRO A 141 -13.13 -4.06 0.28
N GLY A 142 -14.40 -3.71 0.49
CA GLY A 142 -15.54 -4.64 0.37
C GLY A 142 -15.97 -5.33 1.68
N GLN A 143 -15.13 -5.32 2.73
CA GLN A 143 -15.50 -5.77 4.09
C GLN A 143 -15.95 -4.62 5.00
N LEU A 144 -16.06 -3.39 4.47
CA LEU A 144 -16.57 -2.19 5.16
C LEU A 144 -17.98 -2.37 5.78
N ILE A 145 -18.66 -3.48 5.47
CA ILE A 145 -20.08 -3.67 5.73
C ILE A 145 -20.37 -4.13 7.17
N SER A 146 -19.47 -4.88 7.84
CA SER A 146 -19.65 -5.33 9.23
C SER A 146 -18.99 -4.43 10.25
N ASP A 147 -17.78 -3.95 9.97
CA ASP A 147 -16.90 -3.40 11.00
C ASP A 147 -17.23 -1.94 11.36
N PHE A 148 -18.00 -1.25 10.51
CA PHE A 148 -18.40 0.15 10.71
C PHE A 148 -19.72 0.31 11.49
N GLY A 149 -20.29 -0.81 11.96
CA GLY A 149 -21.59 -0.85 12.65
C GLY A 149 -22.78 -0.67 11.71
N PHE A 150 -23.89 -0.10 12.20
CA PHE A 150 -25.17 -0.05 11.48
C PHE A 150 -25.71 1.39 11.29
N GLY A 151 -26.55 1.57 10.27
CA GLY A 151 -27.31 2.81 10.05
C GLY A 151 -26.45 4.02 9.67
N ARG A 152 -26.77 5.19 10.25
CA ARG A 152 -26.10 6.46 9.93
C ARG A 152 -24.61 6.46 10.27
N ARG A 153 -24.19 5.76 11.33
CA ARG A 153 -22.78 5.68 11.75
C ARG A 153 -21.92 5.06 10.65
N LYS A 154 -22.39 3.93 10.10
CA LYS A 154 -21.73 3.24 8.98
C LYS A 154 -21.63 4.13 7.75
N ARG A 155 -22.73 4.74 7.31
CA ARG A 155 -22.75 5.64 6.15
C ARG A 155 -21.74 6.77 6.29
N ASN A 156 -21.71 7.44 7.45
CA ASN A 156 -20.79 8.55 7.69
C ASN A 156 -19.31 8.09 7.68
N ALA A 157 -19.02 6.88 8.17
CA ALA A 157 -17.69 6.29 8.14
C ALA A 157 -17.26 5.94 6.70
N GLU A 158 -18.14 5.30 5.93
CA GLU A 158 -17.93 4.98 4.52
C GLU A 158 -17.69 6.25 3.69
N GLU A 159 -18.52 7.29 3.85
CA GLU A 159 -18.36 8.59 3.18
C GLU A 159 -17.03 9.27 3.52
N PHE A 160 -16.60 9.22 4.77
CA PHE A 160 -15.32 9.81 5.17
C PHE A 160 -14.13 9.05 4.61
N VAL A 161 -14.18 7.72 4.65
CA VAL A 161 -13.10 6.85 4.13
C VAL A 161 -13.02 6.94 2.61
N SER A 162 -14.16 6.96 1.90
CA SER A 162 -14.20 7.04 0.43
C SER A 162 -13.71 8.39 -0.11
N ALA A 163 -13.72 9.44 0.70
CA ALA A 163 -13.15 10.74 0.34
C ALA A 163 -11.61 10.74 0.24
N PHE A 164 -10.92 9.66 0.64
CA PHE A 164 -9.48 9.52 0.49
C PHE A 164 -9.13 8.88 -0.85
N GLN A 165 -8.28 9.57 -1.62
CA GLN A 165 -7.77 9.05 -2.88
C GLN A 165 -6.52 8.19 -2.65
N ASP A 166 -6.47 7.01 -3.27
CA ASP A 166 -5.27 6.17 -3.28
C ASP A 166 -4.17 6.89 -4.08
N THR A 167 -3.19 7.48 -3.38
CA THR A 167 -2.09 8.24 -4.00
C THR A 167 -0.82 7.39 -4.10
N TYR A 168 -0.65 6.47 -3.16
CA TYR A 168 0.39 5.46 -3.21
C TYR A 168 -0.17 4.13 -2.73
N PHE A 169 0.13 3.06 -3.45
CA PHE A 169 -0.22 1.72 -3.04
C PHE A 169 0.88 0.77 -3.49
N LEU A 170 1.48 0.03 -2.57
CA LEU A 170 2.35 -1.09 -2.93
C LEU A 170 1.97 -2.28 -2.06
N LYS A 171 1.50 -3.35 -2.70
CA LYS A 171 1.20 -4.62 -2.06
C LYS A 171 1.77 -5.76 -2.86
N GLN A 172 2.17 -6.82 -2.16
CA GLN A 172 2.67 -8.04 -2.75
C GLN A 172 1.65 -9.17 -2.56
N PHE A 173 1.58 -10.06 -3.55
CA PHE A 173 0.74 -11.24 -3.57
C PHE A 173 1.53 -12.44 -4.08
N ARG A 174 1.20 -13.63 -3.59
CA ARG A 174 1.65 -14.93 -4.10
C ARG A 174 0.47 -15.57 -4.85
N ILE A 175 0.49 -15.53 -6.18
CA ILE A 175 -0.61 -16.06 -6.99
C ILE A 175 -0.06 -17.16 -7.89
N PHE A 176 -0.58 -18.39 -7.76
CA PHE A 176 -0.11 -19.57 -8.49
C PHE A 176 1.42 -19.80 -8.42
N GLY A 177 2.04 -19.41 -7.32
CA GLY A 177 3.49 -19.50 -7.18
C GLY A 177 4.26 -18.43 -7.96
N ASP A 178 3.65 -17.33 -8.39
CA ASP A 178 4.31 -16.11 -8.85
C ASP A 178 4.31 -15.04 -7.76
N ASN A 179 5.39 -14.23 -7.69
CA ASN A 179 5.43 -13.05 -6.85
C ASN A 179 4.93 -11.87 -7.65
N VAL A 180 3.80 -11.32 -7.23
CA VAL A 180 3.12 -10.22 -7.91
C VAL A 180 3.18 -8.99 -7.03
N ARG A 181 3.57 -7.86 -7.61
CA ARG A 181 3.47 -6.56 -6.93
C ARG A 181 2.47 -5.68 -7.65
N LEU A 182 1.50 -5.19 -6.90
CA LEU A 182 0.55 -4.19 -7.36
C LEU A 182 1.02 -2.83 -6.86
N LEU A 183 1.38 -1.95 -7.79
CA LEU A 183 1.87 -0.60 -7.51
C LEU A 183 0.89 0.45 -8.06
N ARG A 184 0.57 1.47 -7.27
CA ARG A 184 0.05 2.76 -7.73
C ARG A 184 0.97 3.84 -7.17
N ALA A 185 1.42 4.76 -8.02
CA ALA A 185 2.11 5.96 -7.58
C ALA A 185 1.58 7.15 -8.38
N TYR A 186 0.88 8.05 -7.71
CA TYR A 186 0.25 9.21 -8.35
C TYR A 186 1.29 10.05 -9.13
N PRO A 187 0.99 10.50 -10.37
CA PRO A 187 -0.31 10.37 -11.08
C PRO A 187 -0.49 9.08 -11.89
N GLY A 188 0.53 8.23 -12.05
CA GLY A 188 0.48 7.10 -12.98
C GLY A 188 -0.42 5.96 -12.53
N ASP A 189 -0.75 5.06 -13.46
CA ASP A 189 -1.80 4.06 -13.29
C ASP A 189 -1.48 2.91 -12.33
N TRP A 190 -2.45 2.03 -12.08
CA TRP A 190 -2.21 0.79 -11.34
C TRP A 190 -1.36 -0.14 -12.19
N GLN A 191 -0.23 -0.59 -11.67
CA GLN A 191 0.74 -1.40 -12.39
C GLN A 191 0.84 -2.76 -11.74
N VAL A 192 0.71 -3.81 -12.54
CA VAL A 192 0.91 -5.19 -12.12
C VAL A 192 2.30 -5.59 -12.55
N HIS A 193 3.12 -6.01 -11.58
CA HIS A 193 4.49 -6.42 -11.81
C HIS A 193 4.71 -7.87 -11.40
N LEU A 194 5.40 -8.63 -12.25
CA LEU A 194 5.99 -9.92 -11.87
C LEU A 194 7.39 -9.71 -11.31
N VAL A 195 7.66 -10.30 -10.16
CA VAL A 195 8.97 -10.26 -9.51
C VAL A 195 9.60 -11.64 -9.56
N ASP A 196 10.76 -11.76 -10.19
CA ASP A 196 11.48 -13.02 -10.26
C ASP A 196 12.23 -13.34 -8.95
N ALA A 197 12.81 -14.55 -8.87
CA ALA A 197 13.58 -14.99 -7.69
C ALA A 197 14.82 -14.14 -7.39
N LYS A 198 15.29 -13.32 -8.36
CA LYS A 198 16.41 -12.38 -8.21
C LYS A 198 15.94 -10.98 -7.82
N GLY A 199 14.64 -10.77 -7.59
CA GLY A 199 14.05 -9.48 -7.26
C GLY A 199 13.84 -8.55 -8.47
N ARG A 200 14.07 -9.03 -9.70
CA ARG A 200 13.85 -8.23 -10.90
C ARG A 200 12.36 -8.14 -11.18
N SER A 201 11.90 -6.92 -11.41
CA SER A 201 10.50 -6.62 -11.65
C SER A 201 10.23 -6.37 -13.14
N THR A 202 9.16 -6.94 -13.67
CA THR A 202 8.64 -6.66 -15.02
C THR A 202 7.18 -6.23 -14.92
N CYS A 203 6.85 -5.05 -15.41
CA CYS A 203 5.46 -4.60 -15.52
C CYS A 203 4.77 -5.40 -16.63
N ILE A 204 3.71 -6.13 -16.28
CA ILE A 204 2.95 -6.98 -17.21
C ILE A 204 1.62 -6.35 -17.62
N ALA A 205 1.13 -5.37 -16.86
CA ALA A 205 -0.11 -4.67 -17.17
C ALA A 205 -0.20 -3.32 -16.44
N THR A 206 -0.94 -2.40 -17.04
CA THR A 206 -1.38 -1.13 -16.43
C THR A 206 -2.89 -1.02 -16.49
N GLN A 207 -3.53 -0.60 -15.40
CA GLN A 207 -4.98 -0.50 -15.27
C GLN A 207 -5.37 0.88 -14.70
N ALA A 208 -6.42 1.49 -15.24
CA ALA A 208 -6.91 2.78 -14.75
C ALA A 208 -7.46 2.67 -13.31
N THR A 209 -8.07 1.53 -12.98
CA THR A 209 -8.63 1.22 -11.66
C THR A 209 -7.85 0.10 -10.98
N ARG A 210 -8.02 -0.02 -9.66
CA ARG A 210 -7.38 -1.08 -8.88
C ARG A 210 -7.88 -2.45 -9.35
N PRO A 211 -7.02 -3.34 -9.87
CA PRO A 211 -7.44 -4.68 -10.27
C PRO A 211 -7.84 -5.48 -9.02
N SER A 212 -8.94 -6.22 -9.16
CA SER A 212 -9.37 -7.26 -8.24
C SER A 212 -8.45 -8.46 -8.29
N TYR A 213 -8.52 -9.31 -7.27
CA TYR A 213 -7.74 -10.56 -7.22
C TYR A 213 -8.00 -11.45 -8.46
N LYS A 214 -9.28 -11.55 -8.89
CA LYS A 214 -9.66 -12.31 -10.08
C LYS A 214 -9.05 -11.73 -11.37
N GLU A 215 -8.98 -10.41 -11.49
CA GLU A 215 -8.32 -9.76 -12.62
C GLU A 215 -6.80 -9.99 -12.59
N LEU A 216 -6.18 -9.97 -11.39
CA LEU A 216 -4.76 -10.33 -11.25
C LEU A 216 -4.52 -11.77 -11.73
N GLU A 217 -5.35 -12.75 -11.35
CA GLU A 217 -5.24 -14.12 -11.85
C GLU A 217 -5.35 -14.22 -13.38
N GLN A 218 -6.27 -13.47 -13.98
CA GLN A 218 -6.46 -13.45 -15.44
C GLN A 218 -5.23 -12.86 -16.16
N LEU A 219 -4.70 -11.74 -15.64
CA LEU A 219 -3.51 -11.11 -16.17
C LEU A 219 -2.30 -12.05 -16.13
N LEU A 220 -2.17 -12.84 -15.07
CA LEU A 220 -1.09 -13.82 -14.92
C LEU A 220 -1.22 -15.00 -15.88
N LYS A 221 -2.42 -15.55 -16.04
CA LYS A 221 -2.68 -16.65 -17.00
C LYS A 221 -2.33 -16.25 -18.44
N ALA A 222 -2.44 -14.97 -18.77
CA ALA A 222 -2.05 -14.45 -20.08
C ALA A 222 -0.52 -14.34 -20.29
N GLN A 223 0.30 -14.49 -19.24
CA GLN A 223 1.75 -14.37 -19.32
C GLN A 223 2.43 -15.72 -19.55
N ALA A 224 3.18 -15.87 -20.65
CA ALA A 224 3.89 -17.11 -20.97
C ALA A 224 4.92 -17.53 -19.90
N ASN A 225 5.48 -16.57 -19.16
CA ASN A 225 6.48 -16.81 -18.11
C ASN A 225 5.86 -16.97 -16.70
N SER A 226 4.54 -16.94 -16.56
CA SER A 226 3.85 -17.17 -15.29
C SER A 226 3.83 -18.65 -14.91
N ASN A 227 4.00 -18.95 -13.62
CA ASN A 227 3.84 -20.31 -13.09
C ASN A 227 2.39 -20.83 -13.22
N SER A 228 1.42 -19.95 -13.46
CA SER A 228 0.03 -20.33 -13.77
C SER A 228 -0.10 -21.19 -15.05
N ASN A 229 0.86 -21.10 -15.97
CA ASN A 229 0.88 -21.85 -17.23
C ASN A 229 1.74 -23.13 -17.19
N LYS A 230 2.43 -23.40 -16.07
CA LYS A 230 3.23 -24.62 -15.88
C LYS A 230 2.40 -25.78 -15.36
N SER A 231 2.74 -27.00 -15.78
CA SER A 231 2.09 -28.22 -15.26
C SER A 231 2.47 -28.46 -13.79
N TRP A 232 1.64 -29.20 -13.05
CA TRP A 232 1.86 -29.49 -11.62
C TRP A 232 3.25 -30.09 -11.30
N VAL A 233 3.81 -30.87 -12.24
CA VAL A 233 5.15 -31.47 -12.12
C VAL A 233 6.25 -30.41 -12.17
N GLU A 234 6.12 -29.42 -13.05
CA GLU A 234 7.08 -28.31 -13.19
C GLU A 234 7.02 -27.36 -11.98
N ARG A 235 5.82 -27.18 -11.39
CA ARG A 235 5.64 -26.38 -10.16
C ARG A 235 6.36 -27.03 -8.98
N LEU A 236 6.15 -28.33 -8.76
CA LEU A 236 6.84 -29.06 -7.69
C LEU A 236 8.36 -29.00 -7.85
N GLN A 237 8.89 -29.22 -9.06
CA GLN A 237 10.33 -29.12 -9.29
C GLN A 237 10.89 -27.73 -8.98
N SER A 238 10.14 -26.66 -9.29
CA SER A 238 10.54 -25.29 -8.98
C SER A 238 10.51 -24.96 -7.48
N GLU A 239 9.53 -25.49 -6.75
CA GLU A 239 9.42 -25.33 -5.28
C GLU A 239 10.50 -26.13 -4.55
N PHE A 240 10.78 -27.36 -5.00
CA PHE A 240 11.89 -28.16 -4.47
C PHE A 240 13.25 -27.51 -4.72
N ALA A 241 13.45 -26.87 -5.88
CA ALA A 241 14.67 -26.11 -6.16
C ALA A 241 14.79 -24.87 -5.26
N PHE A 242 13.69 -24.14 -5.06
CA PHE A 242 13.65 -22.95 -4.18
C PHE A 242 13.93 -23.30 -2.71
N ASN A 243 13.32 -24.37 -2.18
CA ASN A 243 13.55 -24.84 -0.82
C ASN A 243 14.98 -25.36 -0.61
N ARG A 244 15.57 -26.00 -1.62
CA ARG A 244 16.97 -26.45 -1.54
C ARG A 244 17.95 -25.28 -1.52
N ASP A 245 17.65 -24.20 -2.25
CA ASP A 245 18.51 -23.03 -2.32
C ASP A 245 18.35 -22.11 -1.09
N SER A 246 17.16 -22.07 -0.47
CA SER A 246 16.94 -21.34 0.79
C SER A 246 17.64 -21.98 1.99
N LEU A 247 17.74 -23.32 2.02
CA LEU A 247 18.48 -24.08 3.05
C LEU A 247 20.01 -23.98 2.94
N ARG A 248 20.54 -23.40 1.85
CA ARG A 248 21.99 -23.26 1.62
C ARG A 248 22.54 -21.87 1.94
N ARG A 249 21.70 -20.93 2.38
CA ARG A 249 22.17 -19.63 2.86
C ARG A 249 22.61 -19.76 4.32
N PRO A 250 23.88 -19.50 4.68
CA PRO A 250 24.24 -19.35 6.08
C PRO A 250 23.52 -18.12 6.68
N PRO A 251 23.36 -18.07 8.01
CA PRO A 251 22.64 -16.99 8.70
C PRO A 251 23.22 -15.59 8.41
#